data_AF-A0A2M9Z6Z1-F1
#
_entry.id   AF-A0A2M9Z6Z1-F1
#
_cell.length_a   1.000
_cell.length_b   1.000
_cell.length_c   1.000
_cell.angle_alpha   90.00
_cell.angle_beta   90.00
_cell.angle_gamma   90.00
#
_symmetry.space_group_name_H-M   'P 1'
#
loop_
_entity.id
_entity.type
_entity.pdbx_description
1 polymer ?
#
loop_
_entity_poly.entity_id
_entity_poly.type
_entity_poly.pdbx_seq_one_letter_code
_entity_poly.pdbx_strand_id
1 'polypeptide(L)'
;MPSPVEQNAIFLSLVKEIQSSASTGKISEVLSDLIPTNSGPDIFEDLRSKNESSWDFRSTLYIVRVVQENRQSVNQAYEEAMSRYSKVNTITSKRKANEEEVRLKQTLTDYILKIESTFERNDRCDEAMFKEISKFLDGLESVDKLNESNITSLFLSPKAVALVTPILEKYEECYKEYGKLKPILGRLIRIADYIIEDAGAVG
;
A
#
# COMPACT_ATOMS: atom_id res chain seq x y z
N MET A 1 -6.34 11.83 18.60
CA MET A 1 -7.06 11.37 17.39
C MET A 1 -7.58 12.61 16.69
N PRO A 2 -7.43 12.73 15.36
CA PRO A 2 -8.00 13.86 14.62
C PRO A 2 -9.51 13.89 14.80
N SER A 3 -10.07 15.10 14.87
CA SER A 3 -11.52 15.28 14.89
C SER A 3 -12.14 14.85 13.55
N PRO A 4 -13.42 14.45 13.53
CA PRO A 4 -14.14 14.16 12.29
C PRO A 4 -14.13 15.31 11.27
N VAL A 5 -14.07 16.55 11.76
CA VAL A 5 -13.99 17.76 10.92
C VAL A 5 -12.65 17.84 10.19
N GLU A 6 -11.54 17.57 10.89
CA GLU A 6 -10.20 17.53 10.29
C GLU A 6 -10.09 16.44 9.21
N GLN A 7 -10.73 15.29 9.40
CA GLN A 7 -10.80 14.25 8.37
C GLN A 7 -11.60 14.69 7.13
N ASN A 8 -12.71 15.41 7.31
CA ASN A 8 -13.53 15.91 6.20
C ASN A 8 -12.76 16.93 5.34
N ALA A 9 -11.95 17.79 5.95
CA ALA A 9 -11.08 18.70 5.22
C ALA A 9 -10.07 17.96 4.34
N ILE A 10 -9.51 16.84 4.82
CA ILE A 10 -8.58 16.00 4.04
C ILE A 10 -9.31 15.37 2.83
N PHE A 11 -10.54 14.86 3.01
CA PHE A 11 -11.33 14.33 1.89
C PHE A 11 -11.61 15.38 0.80
N LEU A 12 -11.85 16.63 1.17
CA LEU A 12 -12.01 17.71 0.18
C LEU A 12 -10.70 18.04 -0.53
N SER A 13 -9.59 18.06 0.19
CA SER A 13 -8.27 18.24 -0.42
C SER A 13 -7.99 17.12 -1.43
N LEU A 14 -8.35 15.88 -1.11
CA LEU A 14 -8.26 14.75 -2.04
C LEU A 14 -9.13 14.94 -3.28
N VAL A 15 -10.38 15.38 -3.13
CA VAL A 15 -11.24 15.71 -4.28
C VAL A 15 -10.56 16.74 -5.19
N LYS A 16 -10.07 17.85 -4.62
CA LYS A 16 -9.40 18.91 -5.39
C LYS A 16 -8.16 18.40 -6.12
N GLU A 17 -7.35 17.60 -5.42
CA GLU A 17 -6.11 17.06 -5.97
C GLU A 17 -6.41 16.10 -7.13
N ILE A 18 -7.38 15.19 -6.95
CA ILE A 18 -7.84 14.27 -8.00
C ILE A 18 -8.40 15.04 -9.22
N GLN A 19 -9.24 16.05 -9.00
CA GLN A 19 -9.82 16.86 -10.09
C GLN A 19 -8.77 17.70 -10.82
N SER A 20 -7.70 18.11 -10.12
CA SER A 20 -6.59 18.82 -10.74
C SER A 20 -5.73 17.94 -11.67
N SER A 21 -6.12 16.67 -11.90
CA SER A 21 -5.35 15.68 -12.66
C SER A 21 -3.94 15.51 -12.10
N ALA A 22 -3.83 15.55 -10.77
CA ALA A 22 -2.59 15.34 -10.07
C ALA A 22 -2.00 13.96 -10.31
N SER A 23 -0.68 13.84 -10.13
CA SER A 23 -0.04 12.53 -10.16
C SER A 23 -0.53 11.67 -8.99
N THR A 24 -0.54 10.35 -9.20
CA THR A 24 -0.81 9.35 -8.15
C THR A 24 0.01 9.63 -6.89
N GLY A 25 1.29 10.03 -7.05
CA GLY A 25 2.15 10.37 -5.92
C GLY A 25 1.64 11.54 -5.07
N LYS A 26 1.14 12.61 -5.70
CA LYS A 26 0.63 13.79 -4.98
C LYS A 26 -0.72 13.50 -4.32
N ILE A 27 -1.58 12.70 -4.95
CA ILE A 27 -2.82 12.21 -4.34
C ILE A 27 -2.49 11.35 -3.11
N SER A 28 -1.53 10.43 -3.24
CA SER A 28 -1.07 9.55 -2.15
C SER A 28 -0.40 10.31 -1.01
N GLU A 29 0.23 11.46 -1.27
CA GLU A 29 0.77 12.35 -0.24
C GLU A 29 -0.35 12.93 0.63
N VAL A 30 -1.37 13.54 0.02
CA VAL A 30 -2.55 14.05 0.75
C VAL A 30 -3.31 12.91 1.44
N LEU A 31 -3.36 11.73 0.80
CA LEU A 31 -4.01 10.55 1.38
C LEU A 31 -3.32 10.11 2.66
N SER A 32 -2.01 10.31 2.78
CA SER A 32 -1.22 9.85 3.93
C SER A 32 -1.61 10.54 5.25
N ASP A 33 -2.22 11.73 5.16
CA ASP A 33 -2.77 12.49 6.31
C ASP A 33 -4.09 11.89 6.83
N LEU A 34 -4.78 11.05 6.03
CA LEU A 34 -5.94 10.32 6.52
C LEU A 34 -5.51 9.31 7.58
N ILE A 35 -6.29 9.27 8.66
CA ILE A 35 -6.11 8.31 9.74
C ILE A 35 -7.27 7.31 9.65
N PRO A 36 -7.02 6.05 9.23
CA PRO A 36 -8.05 5.04 9.19
C PRO A 36 -8.68 4.84 10.57
N THR A 37 -10.00 4.82 10.64
CA THR A 37 -10.75 4.57 11.88
C THR A 37 -10.76 3.09 12.25
N ASN A 38 -10.73 2.21 11.25
CA ASN A 38 -10.51 0.78 11.39
C ASN A 38 -9.22 0.39 10.68
N SER A 39 -8.28 -0.22 11.41
CA SER A 39 -7.05 -0.78 10.86
C SER A 39 -7.17 -2.29 10.83
N GLY A 40 -6.94 -2.93 9.68
CA GLY A 40 -6.79 -4.39 9.63
C GLY A 40 -7.70 -5.12 8.63
N PRO A 41 -7.89 -6.44 8.82
CA PRO A 41 -8.74 -7.28 7.96
C PRO A 41 -10.21 -6.83 7.95
N ASP A 42 -10.67 -6.20 9.03
CA ASP A 42 -12.07 -5.82 9.24
C ASP A 42 -12.60 -4.86 8.17
N ILE A 43 -11.76 -3.96 7.64
CA ILE A 43 -12.17 -3.05 6.55
C ILE A 43 -12.50 -3.80 5.25
N PHE A 44 -11.86 -4.95 5.02
CA PHE A 44 -12.11 -5.83 3.89
C PHE A 44 -13.26 -6.82 4.17
N GLU A 45 -13.61 -7.06 5.43
CA GLU A 45 -14.84 -7.78 5.79
C GLU A 45 -16.06 -6.89 5.61
N ASP A 46 -15.97 -5.62 6.01
CA ASP A 46 -16.96 -4.60 5.70
C ASP A 46 -17.18 -4.50 4.18
N LEU A 47 -16.09 -4.57 3.41
CA LEU A 47 -16.11 -4.59 1.94
C LEU A 47 -16.95 -5.74 1.38
N ARG A 48 -16.87 -6.92 2.01
CA ARG A 48 -17.62 -8.12 1.62
C ARG A 48 -19.06 -8.13 2.14
N SER A 49 -19.34 -7.43 3.25
CA SER A 49 -20.69 -7.32 3.82
C SER A 49 -21.55 -6.25 3.16
N LYS A 50 -20.93 -5.22 2.58
CA LYS A 50 -21.62 -4.16 1.84
C LYS A 50 -22.12 -4.74 0.51
N ASN A 51 -23.41 -4.58 0.23
CA ASN A 51 -23.94 -4.88 -1.11
C ASN A 51 -23.17 -4.05 -2.16
N GLU A 52 -22.97 -4.62 -3.35
CA GLU A 52 -22.29 -4.03 -4.53
C GLU A 52 -22.89 -2.69 -5.02
N SER A 53 -23.86 -2.10 -4.31
CA SER A 53 -24.50 -0.83 -4.60
C SER A 53 -24.32 0.23 -3.51
N SER A 54 -23.56 -0.04 -2.44
CA SER A 54 -23.52 0.78 -1.21
C SER A 54 -22.18 1.43 -0.89
N TRP A 55 -21.26 1.46 -1.85
CA TRP A 55 -19.94 2.06 -1.65
C TRP A 55 -20.00 3.59 -1.59
N ASP A 56 -19.43 4.15 -0.53
CA ASP A 56 -19.22 5.58 -0.38
C ASP A 56 -17.76 5.95 -0.64
N PHE A 57 -17.57 7.19 -1.08
CA PHE A 57 -16.27 7.76 -1.45
C PHE A 57 -15.23 7.63 -0.32
N ARG A 58 -15.63 7.85 0.94
CA ARG A 58 -14.72 7.81 2.08
C ARG A 58 -14.22 6.39 2.33
N SER A 59 -15.12 5.42 2.36
CA SER A 59 -14.77 4.01 2.55
C SER A 59 -13.78 3.54 1.48
N THR A 60 -13.98 3.94 0.22
CA THR A 60 -13.06 3.61 -0.87
C THR A 60 -11.66 4.17 -0.61
N LEU A 61 -11.54 5.45 -0.24
CA LEU A 61 -10.24 6.07 0.03
C LEU A 61 -9.58 5.54 1.30
N TYR A 62 -10.35 5.17 2.33
CA TYR A 62 -9.80 4.52 3.51
C TYR A 62 -9.17 3.18 3.19
N ILE A 63 -9.74 2.39 2.28
CA ILE A 63 -9.12 1.12 1.84
C ILE A 63 -7.78 1.40 1.16
N VAL A 64 -7.73 2.37 0.24
CA VAL A 64 -6.46 2.77 -0.39
C VAL A 64 -5.43 3.16 0.67
N ARG A 65 -5.83 3.96 1.67
CA ARG A 65 -4.96 4.39 2.76
C ARG A 65 -4.44 3.22 3.59
N VAL A 66 -5.29 2.28 3.99
CA VAL A 66 -4.88 1.09 4.77
C VAL A 66 -3.87 0.24 3.99
N VAL A 67 -4.06 0.07 2.68
CA VAL A 67 -3.09 -0.66 1.86
C VAL A 67 -1.78 0.10 1.73
N GLN A 68 -1.84 1.43 1.57
CA GLN A 68 -0.67 2.30 1.53
C GLN A 68 0.15 2.21 2.82
N GLU A 69 -0.49 2.25 3.99
CA GLU A 69 0.19 2.07 5.29
C GLU A 69 0.88 0.72 5.39
N ASN A 70 0.19 -0.34 4.97
CA ASN A 70 0.76 -1.69 4.99
C ASN A 70 1.96 -1.80 4.03
N ARG A 71 1.87 -1.22 2.83
CA ARG A 71 2.98 -1.13 1.86
C ARG A 71 4.17 -0.38 2.44
N GLN A 72 3.96 0.78 3.04
CA GLN A 72 5.03 1.56 3.69
C GLN A 72 5.75 0.74 4.76
N SER A 73 4.99 -0.05 5.53
CA SER A 73 5.54 -0.93 6.56
C SER A 73 6.36 -2.10 5.99
N VAL A 74 5.99 -2.62 4.81
CA VAL A 74 6.80 -3.62 4.10
C VAL A 74 8.03 -3.00 3.45
N ASN A 75 7.92 -1.77 2.94
CA ASN A 75 9.01 -1.08 2.28
C ASN A 75 10.25 -0.94 3.19
N GLN A 76 10.05 -0.67 4.48
CA GLN A 76 11.14 -0.64 5.47
C GLN A 76 11.90 -1.98 5.52
N ALA A 77 11.17 -3.09 5.63
CA ALA A 77 11.78 -4.42 5.64
C ALA A 77 12.45 -4.76 4.30
N TYR A 78 11.88 -4.30 3.18
CA TYR A 78 12.45 -4.49 1.85
C TYR A 78 13.80 -3.78 1.71
N GLU A 79 13.90 -2.52 2.11
CA GLU A 79 15.15 -1.74 2.07
C GLU A 79 16.23 -2.38 2.97
N GLU A 80 15.85 -2.84 4.17
CA GLU A 80 16.75 -3.56 5.06
C GLU A 80 17.23 -4.88 4.42
N ALA A 81 16.33 -5.66 3.82
CA ALA A 81 16.69 -6.91 3.14
C ALA A 81 17.64 -6.67 1.96
N MET A 82 17.42 -5.62 1.17
CA MET A 82 18.33 -5.19 0.09
C MET A 82 19.71 -4.81 0.62
N SER A 83 19.76 -4.03 1.71
CA SER A 83 21.01 -3.67 2.38
C SER A 83 21.76 -4.91 2.87
N ARG A 84 21.06 -5.88 3.47
CA ARG A 84 21.66 -7.13 3.96
C ARG A 84 22.14 -8.03 2.84
N TYR A 85 21.35 -8.18 1.79
CA TYR A 85 21.77 -8.89 0.58
C TYR A 85 23.07 -8.31 0.02
N SER A 86 23.16 -6.98 -0.11
CA SER A 86 24.36 -6.30 -0.61
C SER A 86 25.60 -6.56 0.27
N LYS A 87 25.45 -6.52 1.60
CA LYS A 87 26.53 -6.82 2.55
C LYS A 87 27.00 -8.27 2.45
N VAL A 88 26.07 -9.24 2.49
CA VAL A 88 26.40 -10.66 2.34
C VAL A 88 27.07 -10.92 0.99
N ASN A 89 26.59 -10.30 -0.09
CA ASN A 89 27.21 -10.42 -1.40
C ASN A 89 28.64 -9.86 -1.43
N THR A 90 28.91 -8.75 -0.73
CA THR A 90 30.25 -8.16 -0.62
C THR A 90 31.21 -9.03 0.19
N ILE A 91 30.74 -9.68 1.26
CA ILE A 91 31.56 -10.62 2.05
C ILE A 91 31.90 -11.84 1.19
N THR A 92 30.89 -12.41 0.54
CA THR A 92 31.00 -13.65 -0.24
C THR A 92 31.62 -13.46 -1.63
N SER A 93 31.92 -12.22 -2.04
CA SER A 93 32.76 -11.95 -3.22
C SER A 93 34.25 -11.92 -2.87
N LYS A 94 34.60 -11.58 -1.62
CA LYS A 94 35.99 -11.56 -1.11
C LYS A 94 36.50 -12.94 -0.68
N ARG A 95 35.60 -13.86 -0.34
CA ARG A 95 35.90 -15.27 -0.05
C ARG A 95 34.91 -16.19 -0.72
N LYS A 96 35.27 -17.47 -0.91
CA LYS A 96 34.32 -18.47 -1.40
C LYS A 96 33.12 -18.55 -0.44
N ALA A 97 31.92 -18.39 -0.99
CA ALA A 97 30.66 -18.53 -0.25
C ALA A 97 30.44 -19.99 0.18
N ASN A 98 29.91 -20.21 1.37
CA ASN A 98 29.43 -21.51 1.80
C ASN A 98 28.00 -21.76 1.27
N GLU A 99 27.51 -23.00 1.43
CA GLU A 99 26.18 -23.38 0.93
C GLU A 99 25.03 -22.59 1.57
N GLU A 100 25.14 -22.28 2.86
CA GLU A 100 24.11 -21.53 3.60
C GLU A 100 24.00 -20.09 3.08
N GLU A 101 25.12 -19.44 2.81
CA GLU A 101 25.19 -18.09 2.24
C GLU A 101 24.63 -18.03 0.82
N VAL A 102 24.94 -19.05 0.00
CA VAL A 102 24.38 -19.15 -1.35
C VAL A 102 22.87 -19.31 -1.28
N ARG A 103 22.37 -20.19 -0.41
CA ARG A 103 20.93 -20.40 -0.21
C ARG A 103 20.24 -19.15 0.32
N LEU A 104 20.85 -18.46 1.28
CA LEU A 104 20.31 -17.21 1.81
C LEU A 104 20.20 -16.15 0.71
N LYS A 105 21.27 -15.92 -0.07
CA LYS A 105 21.27 -14.95 -1.16
C LYS A 105 20.17 -15.25 -2.17
N GLN A 106 20.04 -16.50 -2.60
CA GLN A 106 18.97 -16.90 -3.52
C GLN A 106 17.59 -16.61 -2.92
N THR A 107 17.36 -17.02 -1.67
CA THR A 107 16.08 -16.82 -1.00
C THR A 107 15.78 -15.33 -0.82
N LEU A 108 16.76 -14.50 -0.43
CA LEU A 108 16.61 -13.05 -0.35
C LEU A 108 16.21 -12.48 -1.70
N THR A 109 16.92 -12.82 -2.78
CA THR A 109 16.60 -12.37 -4.14
C THR A 109 15.18 -12.73 -4.53
N ASP A 110 14.75 -13.98 -4.32
CA ASP A 110 13.40 -14.43 -4.68
C ASP A 110 12.31 -13.63 -3.95
N TYR A 111 12.51 -13.34 -2.67
CA TYR A 111 11.54 -12.56 -1.88
C TYR A 111 11.59 -11.05 -2.17
N ILE A 112 12.76 -10.50 -2.50
CA ILE A 112 12.92 -9.12 -2.99
C ILE A 112 12.11 -8.95 -4.29
N LEU A 113 12.33 -9.81 -5.28
CA LEU A 113 11.61 -9.78 -6.56
C LEU A 113 10.10 -9.95 -6.38
N LYS A 114 9.68 -10.83 -5.44
CA LYS A 114 8.27 -11.02 -5.13
C LYS A 114 7.64 -9.75 -4.57
N ILE A 115 8.33 -9.02 -3.70
CA ILE A 115 7.84 -7.76 -3.13
C ILE A 115 7.76 -6.67 -4.19
N GLU A 116 8.78 -6.55 -5.05
CA GLU A 116 8.76 -5.61 -6.17
C GLU A 116 7.55 -5.85 -7.07
N SER A 117 7.27 -7.11 -7.41
CA SER A 117 6.07 -7.47 -8.17
C SER A 117 4.77 -7.09 -7.45
N THR A 118 4.70 -7.29 -6.13
CA THR A 118 3.54 -6.85 -5.33
C THR A 118 3.43 -5.32 -5.29
N PHE A 119 4.54 -4.57 -5.22
CA PHE A 119 4.56 -3.09 -5.31
C PHE A 119 4.05 -2.61 -6.66
N GLU A 120 4.53 -3.17 -7.77
CA GLU A 120 4.07 -2.81 -9.12
C GLU A 120 2.57 -3.11 -9.33
N ARG A 121 2.06 -4.20 -8.74
CA ARG A 121 0.61 -4.47 -8.78
C ARG A 121 -0.17 -3.41 -8.00
N ASN A 122 0.33 -3.01 -6.82
CA ASN A 122 -0.30 -1.97 -6.02
C ASN A 122 -0.27 -0.60 -6.73
N ASP A 123 0.86 -0.20 -7.34
CA ASP A 123 0.96 1.05 -8.12
C ASP A 123 -0.08 1.11 -9.24
N ARG A 124 -0.31 -0.01 -9.93
CA ARG A 124 -1.37 -0.12 -10.95
C ARG A 124 -2.77 -0.02 -10.37
N CYS A 125 -2.98 -0.49 -9.13
CA CYS A 125 -4.26 -0.34 -8.43
C CYS A 125 -4.49 1.12 -8.02
N ASP A 126 -3.47 1.82 -7.53
CA ASP A 126 -3.53 3.25 -7.19
C ASP A 126 -3.91 4.08 -8.42
N GLU A 127 -3.20 3.90 -9.53
CA GLU A 127 -3.49 4.59 -10.78
C GLU A 127 -4.91 4.32 -11.30
N ALA A 128 -5.33 3.05 -11.33
CA ALA A 128 -6.66 2.68 -11.79
C ALA A 128 -7.76 3.23 -10.86
N MET A 129 -7.55 3.17 -9.55
CA MET A 129 -8.51 3.66 -8.57
C MET A 129 -8.72 5.16 -8.71
N PHE A 130 -7.64 5.95 -8.71
CA PHE A 130 -7.74 7.41 -8.80
C PHE A 130 -8.32 7.84 -10.14
N LYS A 131 -8.07 7.10 -11.22
CA LYS A 131 -8.71 7.34 -12.52
C LYS A 131 -10.22 7.12 -12.47
N GLU A 132 -10.70 6.03 -11.87
CA GLU A 132 -12.15 5.78 -11.78
C GLU A 132 -12.84 6.73 -10.80
N ILE A 133 -12.16 7.13 -9.70
CA ILE A 133 -12.66 8.15 -8.79
C ILE A 133 -12.72 9.53 -9.46
N SER A 134 -11.70 9.91 -10.24
CA SER A 134 -11.71 11.14 -11.04
C SER A 134 -12.91 11.18 -11.99
N LYS A 135 -13.13 10.12 -12.78
CA LYS A 135 -14.30 10.03 -13.67
C LYS A 135 -15.63 10.10 -12.93
N PHE A 136 -15.71 9.51 -11.73
CA PHE A 136 -16.89 9.61 -10.90
C PHE A 136 -17.14 11.07 -10.48
N LEU A 137 -16.12 11.77 -9.99
CA LEU A 137 -16.20 13.17 -9.59
C LEU A 137 -16.57 14.09 -10.76
N ASP A 138 -15.98 13.87 -11.95
CA ASP A 138 -16.29 14.64 -13.16
C ASP A 138 -17.73 14.42 -13.65
N GLY A 139 -18.33 13.29 -13.28
CA GLY A 139 -19.74 12.98 -13.56
C GLY A 139 -20.73 13.66 -12.60
N LEU A 140 -20.25 14.33 -11.55
CA LEU A 140 -21.11 15.02 -10.57
C LEU A 140 -21.33 16.47 -11.00
N GLU A 141 -22.58 16.82 -11.33
CA GLU A 141 -22.97 18.21 -11.62
C GLU A 141 -22.73 19.17 -10.43
N SER A 142 -22.62 18.63 -9.21
CA SER A 142 -22.49 19.39 -7.97
C SER A 142 -21.11 19.30 -7.34
N VAL A 143 -20.09 18.85 -8.06
CA VAL A 143 -18.73 18.66 -7.51
C VAL A 143 -18.16 19.94 -6.88
N ASP A 144 -18.40 21.11 -7.52
CA ASP A 144 -17.98 22.42 -7.01
C ASP A 144 -18.71 22.86 -5.73
N LYS A 145 -19.77 22.16 -5.34
CA LYS A 145 -20.55 22.43 -4.12
C LYS A 145 -20.14 21.52 -2.96
N LEU A 146 -19.17 20.62 -3.16
CA LEU A 146 -18.64 19.77 -2.10
C LEU A 146 -17.94 20.62 -1.04
N ASN A 147 -18.22 20.32 0.22
CA ASN A 147 -17.66 20.97 1.40
C ASN A 147 -17.67 20.01 2.60
N GLU A 148 -17.15 20.46 3.74
CA GLU A 148 -16.88 19.57 4.88
C GLU A 148 -18.16 18.98 5.48
N SER A 149 -19.30 19.63 5.25
CA SER A 149 -20.60 19.18 5.77
C SER A 149 -21.28 18.11 4.91
N ASN A 150 -20.91 17.99 3.62
CA ASN A 150 -21.59 17.09 2.68
C ASN A 150 -20.70 16.01 2.07
N ILE A 151 -19.38 16.12 2.18
CA ILE A 151 -18.42 15.15 1.63
C ILE A 151 -18.63 13.73 2.19
N THR A 152 -19.15 13.63 3.41
CA THR A 152 -19.47 12.35 4.07
C THR A 152 -20.67 11.63 3.48
N SER A 153 -21.50 12.34 2.73
CA SER A 153 -22.73 11.80 2.11
C SER A 153 -22.52 11.43 0.64
N LEU A 154 -21.27 11.41 0.18
CA LEU A 154 -20.94 11.13 -1.21
C LEU A 154 -20.90 9.61 -1.46
N PHE A 155 -21.99 9.10 -2.04
CA PHE A 155 -22.08 7.72 -2.50
C PHE A 155 -21.63 7.58 -3.95
N LEU A 156 -20.92 6.51 -4.24
CA LEU A 156 -20.54 6.16 -5.61
C LEU A 156 -21.80 5.75 -6.39
N SER A 157 -21.87 6.13 -7.66
CA SER A 157 -22.93 5.64 -8.55
C SER A 157 -22.79 4.13 -8.77
N PRO A 158 -23.87 3.37 -9.06
CA PRO A 158 -23.78 1.92 -9.32
C PRO A 158 -22.74 1.56 -10.39
N LYS A 159 -22.60 2.41 -11.42
CA LYS A 159 -21.58 2.27 -12.45
C LYS A 159 -20.17 2.44 -11.88
N ALA A 160 -19.94 3.46 -11.06
CA ALA A 160 -18.64 3.66 -10.42
C ALA A 160 -18.30 2.50 -9.48
N VAL A 161 -19.28 2.00 -8.73
CA VAL A 161 -19.09 0.83 -7.86
C VAL A 161 -18.61 -0.39 -8.65
N ALA A 162 -19.31 -0.74 -9.73
CA ALA A 162 -18.94 -1.88 -10.58
C ALA A 162 -17.50 -1.76 -11.15
N LEU A 163 -17.00 -0.54 -11.34
CA LEU A 163 -15.65 -0.27 -11.85
C LEU A 163 -14.58 -0.34 -10.76
N VAL A 164 -14.88 0.13 -9.54
CA VAL A 164 -13.90 0.12 -8.43
C VAL A 164 -13.83 -1.22 -7.71
N THR A 165 -14.90 -2.01 -7.66
CA THR A 165 -14.94 -3.31 -6.94
C THR A 165 -13.80 -4.26 -7.35
N PRO A 166 -13.53 -4.52 -8.65
CA PRO A 166 -12.42 -5.39 -9.03
C PRO A 166 -11.03 -4.83 -8.64
N ILE A 167 -10.92 -3.50 -8.46
CA ILE A 167 -9.69 -2.85 -8.00
C ILE A 167 -9.55 -3.05 -6.48
N LEU A 168 -10.66 -2.94 -5.73
CA LEU A 168 -10.74 -3.20 -4.30
C LEU A 168 -10.35 -4.65 -3.95
N GLU A 169 -10.76 -5.63 -4.75
CA GLU A 169 -10.33 -7.03 -4.59
C GLU A 169 -8.81 -7.18 -4.74
N LYS A 170 -8.21 -6.52 -5.73
CA LYS A 170 -6.75 -6.53 -5.93
C LYS A 170 -6.00 -5.80 -4.81
N TYR A 171 -6.59 -4.76 -4.24
CA TYR A 171 -6.07 -4.12 -3.03
C TYR A 171 -6.03 -5.09 -1.86
N GLU A 172 -7.09 -5.89 -1.66
CA GLU A 172 -7.13 -6.92 -0.64
C GLU A 172 -6.04 -8.00 -0.85
N GLU A 173 -5.82 -8.42 -2.10
CA GLU A 173 -4.73 -9.33 -2.45
C GLU A 173 -3.36 -8.76 -2.07
N CYS A 174 -3.09 -7.50 -2.46
CA CYS A 174 -1.84 -6.82 -2.11
C CYS A 174 -1.66 -6.73 -0.59
N TYR A 175 -2.71 -6.33 0.13
CA TYR A 175 -2.71 -6.25 1.58
C TYR A 175 -2.36 -7.59 2.25
N LYS A 176 -2.99 -8.68 1.79
CA LYS A 176 -2.73 -10.04 2.29
C LYS A 176 -1.30 -10.49 1.97
N GLU A 177 -0.79 -10.17 0.79
CA GLU A 177 0.58 -10.52 0.41
C GLU A 177 1.61 -9.77 1.24
N TYR A 178 1.44 -8.46 1.46
CA TYR A 178 2.29 -7.68 2.36
C TYR A 178 2.37 -8.29 3.76
N GLY A 179 1.23 -8.70 4.32
CA GLY A 179 1.18 -9.36 5.62
C GLY A 179 1.95 -10.69 5.67
N LYS A 180 2.05 -11.41 4.56
CA LYS A 180 2.84 -12.66 4.45
C LYS A 180 4.33 -12.39 4.23
N LEU A 181 4.66 -11.38 3.42
CA LEU A 181 6.04 -11.09 2.99
C LEU A 181 6.86 -10.45 4.11
N LYS A 182 6.28 -9.52 4.87
CA LYS A 182 6.96 -8.80 5.96
C LYS A 182 7.65 -9.72 6.98
N PRO A 183 6.98 -10.72 7.61
CA PRO A 183 7.63 -11.60 8.58
C PRO A 183 8.68 -12.51 7.95
N ILE A 184 8.56 -12.84 6.66
CA ILE A 184 9.57 -13.64 5.96
C ILE A 184 10.84 -12.82 5.76
N LEU A 185 10.74 -11.59 5.26
CA LEU A 185 11.88 -10.69 5.18
C LEU A 185 12.55 -10.48 6.52
N GLY A 186 11.77 -10.21 7.58
CA GLY A 186 12.32 -10.05 8.94
C GLY A 186 13.06 -11.28 9.46
N ARG A 187 12.76 -12.49 8.97
CA ARG A 187 13.57 -13.69 9.27
C ARG A 187 14.84 -13.73 8.44
N LEU A 188 14.77 -13.45 7.14
CA LEU A 188 15.92 -13.46 6.25
C LEU A 188 16.95 -12.38 6.63
N ILE A 189 16.49 -11.20 7.06
CA ILE A 189 17.34 -10.12 7.59
C ILE A 189 18.13 -10.62 8.81
N ARG A 190 17.45 -11.24 9.79
CA ARG A 190 18.11 -11.79 10.97
C ARG A 190 19.14 -12.86 10.63
N ILE A 191 18.83 -13.75 9.68
CA ILE A 191 19.80 -14.77 9.21
C ILE A 191 21.00 -14.08 8.55
N ALA A 192 20.76 -13.04 7.75
CA ALA A 192 21.83 -12.27 7.13
C ALA A 192 22.69 -11.53 8.16
N ASP A 193 22.10 -10.97 9.21
CA ASP A 193 22.82 -10.34 10.33
C ASP A 193 23.80 -11.33 10.97
N TYR A 194 23.35 -12.56 11.29
CA TYR A 194 24.23 -13.59 11.85
C TYR A 194 25.43 -13.91 10.94
N ILE A 195 25.21 -14.03 9.62
CA ILE A 195 26.29 -14.28 8.65
C ILE A 195 27.28 -13.10 8.59
N ILE A 196 26.76 -11.87 8.64
CA ILE A 196 27.58 -10.66 8.62
C ILE A 196 28.42 -10.55 9.90
N GLU A 197 27.82 -10.83 11.05
CA GLU A 197 28.49 -10.83 12.36
C GLU A 197 29.59 -11.89 12.42
N ASP A 198 29.29 -13.13 12.00
CA ASP A 198 30.27 -14.21 11.94
C ASP A 198 31.46 -13.83 11.05
N ALA A 199 31.21 -13.28 9.86
CA ALA A 199 32.27 -12.82 8.98
C ALA A 199 33.11 -11.67 9.56
N GLY A 200 32.53 -10.85 10.44
CA GLY A 200 33.22 -9.75 11.14
C GLY A 200 34.02 -10.21 12.37
N ALA A 201 33.65 -11.32 12.99
CA ALA A 201 34.35 -11.88 14.15
C ALA A 201 35.63 -12.67 13.81
N VAL A 202 35.83 -13.00 12.52
CA VAL A 202 37.01 -13.75 12.01
C VAL A 202 38.07 -12.80 11.42
N GLY A 203 37.96 -11.48 11.64
CA GLY A 203 38.94 -10.46 11.27
C GLY A 203 39.67 -9.88 12.46
#